data_AF-A0A1V6K2S0-F1
#
_entry.id   AF-A0A1V6K2S0-F1
#
_cell.length_a   1.000
_cell.length_b   1.000
_cell.length_c   1.000
_cell.angle_alpha   90.00
_cell.angle_beta   90.00
_cell.angle_gamma   90.00
#
_symmetry.space_group_name_H-M   'P 1'
#
loop_
_entity.id
_entity.type
_entity.pdbx_description
1 polymer ?
#
loop_
_entity_poly.entity_id
_entity_poly.type
_entity_poly.pdbx_seq_one_letter_code
_entity_poly.pdbx_strand_id
1 'polypeptide(L)' 'MRQAILARAFSGTLVPAGAELARREGRGYGPAAVLLRRTRLEKKGGRRGGRPGTQ' A
#
# COMPACT_ATOMS: atom_id res chain seq x y z
N MET A 1 -7.82 -4.54 -8.71
CA MET A 1 -7.64 -3.08 -8.92
C MET A 1 -6.25 -2.58 -8.51
N ARG A 2 -5.87 -2.60 -7.22
CA ARG A 2 -4.61 -1.99 -6.72
C ARG A 2 -3.32 -2.56 -7.32
N GLN A 3 -3.23 -3.88 -7.50
CA GLN A 3 -2.01 -4.52 -8.03
C GLN A 3 -1.72 -4.15 -9.49
N ALA A 4 -2.77 -3.98 -10.32
CA ALA A 4 -2.61 -3.59 -11.72
C ALA A 4 -2.11 -2.15 -11.89
N ILE A 5 -2.50 -1.25 -10.96
CA ILE A 5 -2.06 0.16 -10.96
C ILE A 5 -0.59 0.26 -10.56
N LEU A 6 -0.17 -0.50 -9.54
CA LEU A 6 1.22 -0.59 -9.13
C LEU A 6 2.09 -1.15 -10.26
N ALA A 7 1.64 -2.21 -10.93
CA ALA A 7 2.35 -2.78 -12.07
C ALA A 7 2.57 -1.75 -13.20
N ARG A 8 1.54 -0.94 -13.53
CA ARG A 8 1.68 0.16 -14.50
C ARG A 8 2.64 1.27 -14.04
N ALA A 9 2.59 1.64 -12.76
CA ALA A 9 3.51 2.64 -12.23
C ALA A 9 4.97 2.16 -12.32
N PHE A 10 5.23 0.89 -11.97
CA PHE A 10 6.56 0.29 -12.03
C PHE A 10 7.05 0.07 -13.47
N SER A 11 6.15 -0.08 -14.45
CA SER A 11 6.53 -0.14 -15.86
C SER A 11 6.82 1.23 -16.49
N GLY A 12 6.85 2.30 -15.69
CA GLY A 12 7.07 3.67 -16.19
C GLY A 12 5.85 4.33 -16.83
N THR A 13 4.68 3.68 -16.73
CA THR A 13 3.44 4.23 -17.28
C THR A 13 2.83 5.22 -16.29
N LEU A 14 2.40 6.39 -16.79
CA LEU A 14 1.71 7.37 -15.97
C LEU A 14 0.40 6.79 -15.41
N VAL A 15 0.24 6.90 -14.10
CA VAL A 15 -0.95 6.45 -13.36
C VAL A 15 -1.54 7.60 -12.56
N PRO A 16 -2.84 7.53 -12.21
CA PRO A 16 -3.45 8.51 -11.32
C PRO A 16 -2.68 8.61 -9.99
N ALA A 17 -2.49 9.84 -9.51
CA ALA A 17 -1.87 10.08 -8.22
C ALA A 17 -2.66 9.39 -7.10
N GLY A 18 -1.98 8.95 -6.04
CA GLY A 18 -2.61 8.22 -4.94
C GLY A 18 -3.79 8.98 -4.27
N ALA A 19 -3.74 10.32 -4.27
CA ALA A 19 -4.82 11.16 -3.74
C ALA A 19 -6.08 11.12 -4.61
N GLU A 20 -5.91 11.18 -5.93
CA GLU A 20 -6.99 11.07 -6.91
C GLU A 20 -7.63 9.67 -6.87
N LEU A 21 -6.81 8.63 -6.72
CA LEU A 21 -7.29 7.27 -6.54
C LEU A 21 -8.16 7.13 -5.28
N ALA A 22 -7.71 7.70 -4.16
CA ALA A 22 -8.43 7.64 -2.90
C ALA A 22 -9.80 8.34 -2.99
N ARG A 23 -9.86 9.52 -3.64
CA ARG A 23 -11.11 10.25 -3.92
C ARG A 23 -12.11 9.41 -4.72
N ARG A 24 -11.66 8.79 -5.81
CA ARG A 24 -12.50 7.91 -6.67
C ARG A 24 -13.08 6.73 -5.91
N GLU A 25 -12.35 6.23 -4.93
CA GLU A 25 -12.75 5.07 -4.13
C GLU A 25 -13.41 5.46 -2.79
N GLY A 26 -13.81 6.74 -2.64
CA GLY A 26 -14.57 7.23 -1.50
C GLY A 26 -13.80 7.16 -0.16
N ARG A 27 -12.46 7.17 -0.21
CA ARG A 27 -11.61 6.98 0.96
C ARG A 27 -10.58 8.09 1.11
N GLY A 28 -10.18 8.34 2.36
CA GLY A 28 -9.20 9.37 2.67
C GLY A 28 -7.81 9.02 2.16
N TYR A 29 -7.14 9.99 1.52
CA TYR A 29 -5.71 9.91 1.26
C TYR A 29 -4.94 10.24 2.55
N GLY A 30 -4.22 9.27 3.10
CA GLY A 30 -3.51 9.43 4.37
C GLY A 30 -2.06 9.89 4.17
N PRO A 31 -1.54 10.82 4.99
CA PRO A 31 -0.12 11.17 5.00
C PRO A 31 0.75 9.95 5.27
N ALA A 32 1.91 9.87 4.61
CA ALA A 32 2.84 8.75 4.77
C ALA A 32 3.21 8.50 6.25
N ALA A 33 3.37 9.56 7.05
CA ALA A 33 3.66 9.47 8.47
C ALA A 33 2.60 8.67 9.27
N VAL A 34 1.32 8.83 8.94
CA VAL A 34 0.21 8.12 9.60
C VAL A 34 0.24 6.64 9.26
N LEU A 35 0.46 6.31 7.98
CA LEU A 35 0.54 4.93 7.50
C LEU A 35 1.75 4.20 8.09
N LEU A 36 2.91 4.85 8.10
CA LEU A 36 4.14 4.31 8.67
C LEU A 36 4.02 4.07 10.18
N ARG A 37 3.37 4.98 10.92
CA ARG A 37 3.10 4.79 12.34
C ARG A 37 2.22 3.56 12.58
N ARG A 38 1.19 3.33 11.74
CA ARG A 38 0.36 2.12 11.82
C ARG A 38 1.19 0.86 11.54
N THR A 39 1.97 0.82 10.46
CA THR A 39 2.83 -0.34 10.16
C THR A 39 3.85 -0.64 11.25
N ARG A 40 4.42 0.39 11.90
CA ARG A 40 5.34 0.21 13.03
C ARG A 40 4.63 -0.35 14.27
N LEU A 41 3.42 0.10 14.56
CA LEU A 41 2.60 -0.42 15.67
C LEU A 41 2.20 -1.88 15.41
N GLU A 42 1.77 -2.22 14.19
CA GLU A 42 1.45 -3.59 13.78
C GLU A 42 2.66 -4.53 13.91
N LYS A 43 3.85 -4.08 13.47
CA LYS A 43 5.11 -4.84 13.62
C LYS A 43 5.51 -5.09 15.08
N LYS A 44 5.07 -4.25 16.01
CA LYS A 44 5.39 -4.37 17.44
C LYS A 44 4.46 -5.33 18.18
N GLY A 45 3.27 -5.61 17.62
CA GLY A 45 2.22 -6.39 18.28
C GLY A 45 1.94 -7.80 17.73
N GLY A 46 2.42 -8.18 16.54
CA GLY A 46 2.01 -9.45 15.94
C GLY A 46 2.97 -10.01 14.90
N ARG A 47 3.33 -11.28 15.11
CA ARG A 47 4.18 -12.19 14.35
C ARG A 47 4.42 -11.81 12.89
N ARG A 48 5.70 -11.89 12.51
CA ARG A 48 6.16 -12.07 11.13
C ARG A 48 5.36 -13.20 10.47
N GLY A 49 4.35 -12.86 9.68
CA GLY A 49 3.78 -13.74 8.67
C GLY A 49 4.78 -13.87 7.52
N GLY A 50 5.95 -14.46 7.80
CA GLY A 50 6.81 -15.00 6.77
C GLY A 50 6.03 -16.12 6.11
N ARG A 51 5.76 -15.99 4.81
CA ARG A 51 5.32 -17.13 3.99
C ARG A 51 6.34 -18.25 4.21
N PRO A 52 5.96 -19.45 4.66
CA PRO A 52 6.86 -20.59 4.54
C PRO A 52 7.04 -20.83 3.04
N GLY A 53 8.23 -20.52 2.54
CA GLY A 53 8.64 -20.99 1.23
C GLY A 53 8.65 -22.50 1.28
N THR A 54 7.79 -23.12 0.47
CA THR A 54 7.84 -24.53 0.11
C THR A 54 9.24 -24.83 -0.44
N GLN A 55 9.97 -25.71 0.25
CA GLN A 55 10.94 -26.61 -0.37
C GLN A 55 10.42 -28.03 -0.19
#